data_AF-A0A559KEH8-F1
#
_entry.id   AF-A0A559KEH8-F1
#
_cell.length_a   1.000
_cell.length_b   1.000
_cell.length_c   1.000
_cell.angle_alpha   90.00
_cell.angle_beta   90.00
_cell.angle_gamma   90.00
#
_symmetry.space_group_name_H-M   'P 1'
#
loop_
_entity.id
_entity.type
_entity.pdbx_description
1 polymer ?
#
loop_
_entity_poly.entity_id
_entity_poly.type
_entity_poly.pdbx_seq_one_letter_code
_entity_poly.pdbx_strand_id
1 'polypeptide(L)'
;MKLFILYLIVINIFSFWTMGDDKSRAKQGKRRVPEKKLFGLSAIGGALGTWLGMRVWRHKTKHTSFILGVPALLLMNIAAIYFLVQYFGPGQH
;
A
#
# COMPACT_ATOMS: atom_id res chain seq x y z
N MET A 1 2.89 0.24 -20.55
CA MET A 1 3.01 -0.79 -19.48
C MET A 1 4.17 -0.53 -18.51
N LYS A 2 5.42 -0.37 -18.95
CA LYS A 2 6.58 -0.18 -18.05
C LYS A 2 6.45 1.00 -17.07
N LEU A 3 5.96 2.16 -17.53
CA LEU A 3 5.74 3.35 -16.69
C LEU A 3 4.73 3.12 -15.56
N PHE A 4 3.66 2.37 -15.83
CA PHE A 4 2.62 2.08 -14.84
C PHE A 4 3.12 1.12 -13.76
N ILE A 5 3.88 0.09 -14.17
CA ILE A 5 4.53 -0.83 -13.24
C ILE A 5 5.57 -0.09 -12.39
N LEU A 6 6.36 0.81 -12.99
CA LEU A 6 7.33 1.63 -12.27
C LEU A 6 6.63 2.53 -11.24
N TYR A 7 5.54 3.19 -11.62
CA TYR A 7 4.72 3.99 -10.70
C TYR A 7 4.20 3.17 -9.53
N LEU A 8 3.68 1.96 -9.79
CA LEU A 8 3.20 1.04 -8.75
C LEU A 8 4.32 0.60 -7.79
N ILE A 9 5.52 0.32 -8.32
CA ILE A 9 6.67 -0.04 -7.49
C ILE A 9 7.07 1.13 -6.59
N VAL A 10 7.20 2.33 -7.17
CA VAL A 10 7.59 3.54 -6.43
C VAL A 10 6.58 3.84 -5.32
N ILE A 11 5.27 3.82 -5.61
CA ILE A 11 4.27 4.12 -4.59
C ILE A 11 4.19 3.07 -3.48
N ASN A 12 4.46 1.79 -3.79
CA ASN A 12 4.54 0.74 -2.78
C ASN A 12 5.76 0.92 -1.87
N ILE A 13 6.92 1.23 -2.42
CA ILE A 13 8.12 1.55 -1.63
C ILE A 13 7.85 2.78 -0.76
N PHE A 14 7.23 3.82 -1.31
CA PHE A 14 6.92 5.05 -0.57
C PHE A 14 5.93 4.81 0.58
N SER A 15 4.89 4.02 0.35
CA SER A 15 3.94 3.59 1.40
C SER A 15 4.60 2.78 2.50
N PHE A 16 5.48 1.83 2.14
CA PHE A 16 6.24 1.04 3.10
C PHE A 16 7.16 1.92 3.94
N TRP A 17 7.87 2.85 3.30
CA TRP A 17 8.79 3.74 4.00
C TRP A 17 8.06 4.71 4.94
N THR A 18 6.89 5.20 4.53
CA THR A 18 6.00 6.01 5.37
C THR A 18 5.57 5.27 6.64
N MET A 19 5.32 3.95 6.58
CA MET A 19 5.06 3.15 7.76
C MET A 19 6.28 2.98 8.68
N GLY A 20 7.46 2.79 8.10
CA GLY A 20 8.71 2.73 8.87
C GLY A 20 9.01 4.05 9.59
N ASP A 21 8.78 5.17 8.91
CA ASP A 21 8.90 6.52 9.46
C ASP A 21 7.87 6.76 10.59
N ASP A 22 6.62 6.28 10.44
CA ASP A 22 5.61 6.33 11.52
C ASP A 22 6.07 5.58 12.78
N LYS A 23 6.75 4.43 12.64
CA LYS A 23 7.36 3.72 13.78
C LYS A 23 8.49 4.52 14.43
N SER A 24 9.35 5.15 13.62
CA SER A 24 10.44 6.00 14.12
C SER A 24 9.88 7.20 14.90
N ARG A 25 8.82 7.84 14.38
CA ARG A 25 8.11 8.93 15.07
C ARG A 25 7.43 8.48 16.36
N ALA A 26 6.85 7.28 16.39
CA ALA A 26 6.27 6.70 17.60
C ALA A 26 7.33 6.46 18.69
N LYS A 27 8.55 6.04 18.32
CA LYS A 27 9.69 5.92 19.24
C LYS A 27 10.20 7.27 19.74
N GLN A 28 10.17 8.30 18.91
CA GLN A 28 10.62 9.67 19.26
C GLN A 28 9.56 10.49 20.00
N GLY A 29 8.39 9.93 20.34
CA GLY A 29 7.29 10.66 20.99
C GLY A 29 6.65 11.75 20.10
N LYS A 30 6.93 11.74 18.79
CA LYS A 30 6.40 12.71 17.82
C LYS A 30 5.00 12.33 17.37
N ARG A 31 4.27 13.33 16.85
CA ARG A 31 2.89 13.18 16.36
C ARG A 31 2.78 12.02 15.37
N ARG A 32 1.97 11.01 15.72
CA ARG A 32 1.71 9.81 14.89
C ARG A 32 1.07 10.22 13.56
N VAL A 33 1.42 9.54 12.48
CA VAL A 33 0.80 9.74 11.17
C VAL A 33 -0.66 9.25 11.25
N PRO A 34 -1.65 10.10 10.90
CA PRO A 34 -3.05 9.71 10.92
C PRO A 34 -3.31 8.62 9.88
N GLU A 35 -4.11 7.62 10.24
CA GLU A 35 -4.45 6.46 9.40
C GLU A 35 -5.04 6.88 8.06
N LYS A 36 -5.76 8.01 8.01
CA LYS A 36 -6.30 8.60 6.78
C LYS A 36 -5.24 8.85 5.70
N LYS A 37 -4.01 9.25 6.08
CA LYS A 37 -2.92 9.45 5.11
C LYS A 37 -2.46 8.13 4.49
N LEU A 38 -2.31 7.08 5.31
CA LEU A 38 -1.94 5.74 4.85
C LEU A 38 -3.06 5.10 4.02
N PHE A 39 -4.32 5.38 4.35
CA PHE A 39 -5.46 4.94 3.56
C PHE A 39 -5.48 5.65 2.19
N GLY A 40 -5.23 6.96 2.16
CA GLY A 40 -5.07 7.71 0.91
C GLY A 40 -3.93 7.16 0.04
N LEU A 41 -2.76 6.88 0.63
CA LEU A 41 -1.61 6.23 -0.02
C LEU A 41 -1.95 4.82 -0.55
N SER A 42 -2.78 4.08 0.17
CA SER A 42 -3.24 2.76 -0.26
C SER A 42 -4.24 2.86 -1.42
N ALA A 43 -5.10 3.87 -1.41
CA ALA A 43 -6.09 4.12 -2.46
C ALA A 43 -5.46 4.51 -3.80
N ILE A 44 -4.35 5.24 -3.78
CA ILE A 44 -3.61 5.67 -5.00
C ILE A 44 -2.65 4.59 -5.56
N GLY A 45 -2.62 3.39 -4.97
CA GLY A 45 -1.85 2.23 -5.48
C GLY A 45 -0.78 1.68 -4.54
N GLY A 46 -0.61 2.27 -3.36
CA GLY A 46 0.37 1.85 -2.36
C GLY A 46 -0.12 0.80 -1.36
N ALA A 47 -1.25 0.12 -1.64
CA ALA A 47 -1.89 -0.80 -0.70
C ALA A 47 -0.98 -1.97 -0.28
N LEU A 48 -0.12 -2.46 -1.19
CA LEU A 48 0.77 -3.60 -0.96
C LEU A 48 1.88 -3.24 0.04
N GLY A 49 2.49 -2.06 -0.12
CA GLY A 49 3.54 -1.52 0.73
C GLY A 49 3.01 -1.11 2.11
N THR A 50 1.79 -0.54 2.16
CA THR A 50 1.09 -0.30 3.43
C THR A 50 0.80 -1.61 4.16
N TRP A 51 0.32 -2.63 3.45
CA TRP A 51 0.02 -3.94 4.04
C TRP A 51 1.27 -4.67 4.54
N LEU A 52 2.33 -4.69 3.74
CA LEU A 52 3.65 -5.20 4.14
C LEU A 52 4.18 -4.45 5.36
N GLY A 53 4.07 -3.12 5.36
CA GLY A 53 4.49 -2.29 6.48
C GLY A 53 3.75 -2.66 7.77
N MET A 54 2.43 -2.83 7.71
CA MET A 54 1.64 -3.26 8.88
C MET A 54 2.13 -4.60 9.43
N ARG A 55 2.42 -5.55 8.54
CA ARG A 55 2.81 -6.91 8.92
C ARG A 55 4.23 -6.95 9.49
N VAL A 56 5.15 -6.19 8.90
CA VAL A 56 6.55 -6.08 9.34
C VAL A 56 6.66 -5.37 10.68
N TRP A 57 5.97 -4.24 10.83
CA TRP A 57 6.10 -3.44 12.04
C TRP A 57 5.16 -3.84 13.17
N ARG A 58 4.13 -4.67 12.90
CA ARG A 58 3.11 -5.12 13.88
C ARG A 58 2.54 -3.97 14.71
N HIS A 59 2.58 -2.76 14.15
CA HIS A 59 2.24 -1.52 14.82
C HIS A 59 0.97 -0.96 14.18
N LYS A 60 0.00 -0.58 15.01
CA LYS A 60 -1.36 -0.13 14.62
C LYS A 60 -2.28 -1.21 14.00
N THR A 61 -2.35 -2.38 14.61
CA THR A 61 -3.43 -3.38 14.42
C THR A 61 -4.61 -3.14 15.39
N LYS A 62 -4.94 -1.89 15.72
CA LYS A 62 -6.03 -1.58 16.67
C LYS A 62 -7.34 -1.13 16.03
N HIS A 63 -7.31 -0.62 14.79
CA HIS A 63 -8.52 -0.30 14.04
C HIS A 63 -8.82 -1.40 13.01
N THR A 64 -9.83 -2.21 13.32
CA THR A 64 -10.31 -3.33 12.50
C THR A 64 -10.66 -2.92 11.07
N SER A 65 -11.19 -1.70 10.88
CA SER A 65 -11.49 -1.14 9.55
C SER A 65 -10.25 -0.94 8.67
N PHE A 66 -9.09 -0.70 9.27
CA PHE A 66 -7.82 -0.57 8.54
C PHE A 66 -7.22 -1.95 8.23
N ILE A 67 -7.37 -2.90 9.17
CA ILE A 67 -6.93 -4.29 9.02
C ILE A 67 -7.69 -5.02 7.91
N LEU A 68 -8.99 -4.76 7.74
CA LEU A 68 -9.80 -5.35 6.67
C LEU A 68 -9.77 -4.49 5.39
N GLY A 69 -9.80 -3.17 5.52
CA GLY A 69 -9.86 -2.26 4.38
C GLY A 69 -8.62 -2.29 3.49
N VAL A 70 -7.42 -2.33 4.06
CA VAL A 70 -6.16 -2.35 3.28
C VAL A 70 -5.95 -3.67 2.52
N PRO A 71 -6.11 -4.87 3.08
CA PRO A 71 -6.02 -6.10 2.30
C PRO A 71 -7.16 -6.24 1.28
N ALA A 72 -8.36 -5.72 1.54
CA ALA A 72 -9.42 -5.67 0.54
C ALA A 72 -9.04 -4.75 -0.64
N LEU A 73 -8.52 -3.54 -0.36
CA LEU A 73 -7.97 -2.62 -1.38
C LEU A 73 -6.79 -3.23 -2.12
N LEU A 74 -5.96 -4.00 -1.43
CA LEU A 74 -4.84 -4.71 -2.03
C LEU A 74 -5.33 -5.80 -2.99
N LEU A 75 -6.26 -6.65 -2.58
CA LEU A 75 -6.86 -7.65 -3.44
C LEU A 75 -7.50 -7.01 -4.67
N MET A 76 -8.19 -5.88 -4.50
CA MET A 76 -8.78 -5.12 -5.59
C MET A 76 -7.72 -4.56 -6.54
N ASN A 77 -6.60 -4.03 -6.02
CA ASN A 77 -5.47 -3.56 -6.83
C ASN A 77 -4.80 -4.72 -7.59
N ILE A 78 -4.55 -5.84 -6.92
CA ILE A 78 -3.97 -7.03 -7.56
C ILE A 78 -4.89 -7.55 -8.67
N ALA A 79 -6.20 -7.64 -8.41
CA ALA A 79 -7.18 -8.06 -9.40
C ALA A 79 -7.23 -7.08 -10.59
N ALA A 80 -7.21 -5.77 -10.34
CA ALA A 80 -7.16 -4.75 -11.39
C ALA A 80 -5.87 -4.85 -12.22
N ILE A 81 -4.71 -5.00 -11.58
CA ILE A 81 -3.42 -5.18 -12.27
C ILE A 81 -3.44 -6.47 -13.08
N TYR A 82 -3.94 -7.57 -12.52
CA TYR A 82 -4.04 -8.86 -13.21
C TYR A 82 -4.93 -8.76 -14.45
N PHE A 83 -6.11 -8.15 -14.33
CA PHE A 83 -6.98 -7.88 -15.47
C PHE A 83 -6.31 -7.01 -16.52
N LEU A 84 -5.64 -5.94 -16.10
CA LEU A 84 -4.98 -5.01 -17.01
C LEU A 84 -3.80 -5.66 -17.73
N VAL A 85 -3.04 -6.52 -17.06
CA VAL A 85 -1.97 -7.33 -17.68
C VAL A 85 -2.53 -8.39 -18.62
N GLN A 86 -3.67 -9.02 -18.32
CA GLN A 86 -4.31 -9.95 -19.24
C GLN A 86 -4.88 -9.26 -20.48
N TYR A 87 -5.47 -8.07 -20.32
CA TYR A 87 -6.10 -7.33 -21.41
C TYR A 87 -5.10 -6.57 -22.31
N PHE A 88 -4.00 -6.08 -21.73
CA PHE A 88 -2.94 -5.36 -22.46
C PHE A 88 -1.64 -6.17 -22.64
N GLY A 89 -1.61 -7.42 -22.17
CA GLY A 89 -0.46 -8.31 -22.32
C GLY A 89 -0.22 -8.64 -23.80
N PRO A 90 1.04 -8.77 -24.24
CA PRO A 90 1.40 -8.95 -25.64
C PRO A 90 1.09 -10.38 -26.13
N GLY A 91 -0.19 -10.72 -26.23
CA GLY A 91 -0.66 -12.05 -26.63
C GLY A 91 -1.99 -12.08 -27.39
N GLN A 92 -2.44 -10.95 -27.95
CA GLN A 92 -3.68 -10.87 -28.75
C GLN A 92 -3.49 -10.15 -30.10
N HIS A 93 -2.27 -10.17 -30.66
CA HIS A 93 -2.04 -9.86 -32.08
C HIS A 93 -1.24 -10.97 -32.74
#